data_AF-A0A7Y0JDQ8-F1
#
_entry.id   AF-A0A7Y0JDQ8-F1
#
_cell.length_a   1.000
_cell.length_b   1.000
_cell.length_c   1.000
_cell.angle_alpha   90.00
_cell.angle_beta   90.00
_cell.angle_gamma   90.00
#
_symmetry.space_group_name_H-M   'P 1'
#
loop_
_entity.id
_entity.type
_entity.pdbx_description
1 polymer ?
#
loop_
_entity_poly.entity_id
_entity_poly.type
_entity_poly.pdbx_seq_one_letter_code
_entity_poly.pdbx_strand_id
1 'polypeptide(L)' 'MPTDPVGRFLAALDPEHRDTVAAGPREEQERLAAAWERELEADDELDTLDELSPSAAEAEAARRVMEREAG' A
#
# COMPACT_ATOMS: atom_id res chain seq x y z
N MET A 1 1.05 12.01 13.60
CA MET A 1 2.40 11.60 13.17
C MET A 1 2.37 11.64 11.65
N PRO A 2 3.13 12.48 10.93
CA PRO A 2 3.24 12.31 9.49
C PRO A 2 4.25 11.18 9.27
N THR A 3 3.82 9.96 9.55
CA THR A 3 4.58 8.76 9.20
C THR A 3 4.66 8.71 7.69
N ASP A 4 5.87 8.77 7.13
CA ASP A 4 6.17 8.67 5.71
C ASP A 4 5.25 7.64 5.01
N PRO A 5 4.27 8.09 4.20
CA PRO A 5 3.27 7.20 3.61
C PRO A 5 3.93 6.17 2.69
N VAL A 6 5.03 6.57 2.03
CA VAL A 6 5.86 5.65 1.25
C VAL A 6 6.51 4.59 2.12
N GLY A 7 7.10 4.96 3.25
CA GLY A 7 7.69 4.02 4.20
C GLY A 7 6.68 3.02 4.77
N ARG A 8 5.43 3.45 4.98
CA ARG A 8 4.35 2.57 5.46
C ARG A 8 3.87 1.63 4.36
N PHE A 9 3.64 2.15 3.15
CA PHE A 9 3.32 1.34 1.98
C PHE A 9 4.39 0.27 1.70
N LEU A 10 5.67 0.66 1.69
CA LEU A 10 6.78 -0.27 1.50
C LEU A 10 6.86 -1.34 2.60
N ALA A 11 6.43 -1.02 3.82
CA ALA A 11 6.39 -2.00 4.92
C ALA A 11 5.19 -2.96 4.81
N ALA A 12 4.10 -2.53 4.17
CA ALA A 12 2.90 -3.33 3.92
C ALA A 12 3.05 -4.27 2.71
N LEU A 13 3.98 -3.98 1.79
CA LEU A 13 4.28 -4.83 0.64
C LEU A 13 5.03 -6.11 1.02
N ASP A 14 4.75 -7.18 0.26
CA ASP A 14 5.59 -8.39 0.25
C ASP A 14 7.03 -8.07 -0.20
N PRO A 15 8.04 -8.84 0.26
CA PRO A 15 9.45 -8.55 -0.01
C PRO A 15 9.78 -8.36 -1.50
N GLU A 16 9.21 -9.18 -2.38
CA GLU A 16 9.46 -9.13 -3.84
C GLU A 16 8.95 -7.81 -4.48
N HIS A 17 7.74 -7.39 -4.12
CA HIS A 17 7.16 -6.13 -4.59
C HIS A 17 7.85 -4.93 -3.96
N ARG A 18 8.20 -5.03 -2.67
CA ARG A 18 8.91 -3.98 -1.94
C ARG A 18 10.24 -3.65 -2.60
N ASP A 19 11.07 -4.65 -2.92
CA ASP A 19 12.37 -4.43 -3.55
C ASP A 19 12.21 -3.79 -4.94
N THR A 20 11.19 -4.21 -5.70
CA THR A 20 10.88 -3.65 -7.02
C THR A 20 10.51 -2.17 -6.93
N VAL A 21 9.58 -1.82 -6.03
CA VAL A 21 9.13 -0.44 -5.83
C VAL A 21 10.23 0.43 -5.22
N ALA A 22 11.00 -0.10 -4.26
CA ALA A 22 12.10 0.62 -3.62
C ALA A 22 13.27 0.90 -4.58
N ALA A 23 13.48 0.04 -5.59
CA ALA A 23 14.47 0.26 -6.65
C ALA A 23 14.02 1.30 -7.70
N GLY A 24 12.73 1.61 -7.74
CA GLY A 24 12.14 2.60 -8.65
C GLY A 24 12.36 4.06 -8.20
N PRO A 25 12.07 5.03 -9.08
CA PRO A 25 12.17 6.46 -8.77
C PRO A 25 11.17 6.87 -7.68
N ARG A 26 11.53 7.88 -6.89
CA ARG A 26 10.74 8.34 -5.73
C ARG A 26 9.31 8.78 -6.10
N GLU A 27 9.14 9.43 -7.26
CA GLU A 27 7.82 9.86 -7.75
C GLU A 27 6.87 8.67 -7.96
N GLU A 28 7.39 7.52 -8.40
CA GLU A 28 6.60 6.32 -8.60
C GLU A 28 6.21 5.69 -7.26
N GLN A 29 7.15 5.64 -6.31
CA GLN A 29 6.85 5.20 -4.94
C GLN A 29 5.76 6.05 -4.29
N GLU A 30 5.81 7.37 -4.49
CA GLU A 30 4.81 8.31 -3.96
C GLU A 30 3.45 8.17 -4.65
N ARG A 31 3.44 7.94 -5.98
CA ARG A 31 2.21 7.66 -6.72
C ARG A 31 1.52 6.38 -6.22
N LEU A 32 2.30 5.32 -6.01
CA LEU A 32 1.80 4.03 -5.52
C LEU A 32 1.32 4.13 -4.07
N ALA A 33 2.08 4.80 -3.21
CA ALA A 33 1.68 5.04 -1.82
C ALA A 33 0.37 5.86 -1.75
N ALA A 34 0.22 6.88 -2.60
CA ALA A 34 -1.01 7.67 -2.66
C ALA A 34 -2.21 6.88 -3.24
N ALA A 35 -1.97 5.91 -4.13
CA ALA A 35 -3.01 5.01 -4.61
C ALA A 35 -3.45 4.04 -3.50
N TRP A 36 -2.48 3.52 -2.74
CA TRP A 36 -2.71 2.65 -1.59
C TRP A 36 -3.50 3.33 -0.48
N GLU A 37 -3.16 4.57 -0.10
CA GLU A 37 -3.94 5.33 0.87
C GLU A 37 -5.39 5.55 0.42
N ARG A 38 -5.61 5.81 -0.89
CA ARG A 38 -6.98 5.92 -1.41
C ARG A 38 -7.75 4.60 -1.38
N GLU A 39 -7.10 3.48 -1.63
CA GLU A 39 -7.77 2.17 -1.48
C GLU A 39 -8.15 1.94 -0.02
N LEU A 40 -7.27 2.25 0.92
CA LEU A 40 -7.58 2.15 2.36
C LEU A 40 -8.75 3.04 2.77
N GLU A 41 -8.87 4.25 2.23
CA GLU A 41 -9.96 5.17 2.57
C GLU A 41 -11.29 4.88 1.84
N ALA A 42 -11.24 4.24 0.66
CA ALA A 42 -12.41 4.09 -0.21
C ALA A 42 -13.07 2.71 -0.16
N ASP A 43 -12.41 1.70 0.41
CA ASP A 43 -12.85 0.32 0.36
C ASP A 43 -13.49 -0.12 1.68
N ASP A 44 -14.83 -0.24 1.68
CA ASP A 44 -15.61 -0.68 2.84
C ASP A 44 -15.23 -2.11 3.31
N GLU A 45 -14.66 -2.96 2.43
CA GLU A 45 -14.14 -4.27 2.83
C GLU A 45 -12.83 -4.13 3.61
N LEU A 46 -11.99 -3.14 3.25
CA LEU A 46 -10.79 -2.81 4.01
C LEU A 46 -11.12 -2.16 5.35
N ASP A 47 -12.20 -1.39 5.46
CA ASP A 47 -12.68 -0.85 6.75
C ASP A 47 -12.98 -1.98 7.74
N THR A 48 -13.66 -3.04 7.28
CA THR A 48 -13.95 -4.22 8.12
C THR A 48 -12.67 -4.95 8.54
N LEU A 49 -11.65 -5.00 7.66
CA LEU A 49 -10.35 -5.59 7.98
C LEU A 49 -9.51 -4.70 8.89
N ASP A 50 -9.60 -3.38 8.78
CA ASP A 50 -8.90 -2.42 9.62
C ASP A 50 -9.39 -2.51 11.07
N GLU A 51 -10.70 -2.68 11.27
CA GLU A 51 -11.29 -2.92 12.60
C GLU A 51 -10.77 -4.20 13.28
N LEU A 52 -10.43 -5.22 12.49
CA LEU A 52 -9.93 -6.51 13.01
C LEU A 52 -8.41 -6.50 13.16
N SER A 53 -7.70 -6.00 12.15
CA SER A 53 -6.25 -5.98 12.06
C SER A 53 -5.81 -4.92 11.04
N PRO A 54 -5.42 -3.71 11.52
CA PRO A 54 -4.98 -2.62 10.66
C PRO A 54 -3.85 -3.03 9.70
N SER A 55 -2.88 -3.80 10.18
CA SER A 55 -1.77 -4.28 9.35
C SER A 55 -2.18 -5.28 8.26
N ALA A 56 -3.34 -5.93 8.39
CA ALA A 56 -3.84 -6.86 7.38
C ALA A 56 -4.59 -6.10 6.27
N ALA A 57 -5.38 -5.09 6.63
CA ALA A 57 -5.99 -4.17 5.67
C ALA A 57 -4.91 -3.46 4.83
N GLU A 58 -3.87 -2.96 5.49
CA GLU A 58 -2.71 -2.34 4.83
C GLU A 58 -2.04 -3.26 3.81
N ALA A 59 -1.78 -4.52 4.17
CA ALA A 59 -1.13 -5.49 3.27
C ALA A 59 -2.03 -5.87 2.07
N GLU A 60 -3.33 -6.06 2.32
CA GLU A 60 -4.30 -6.38 1.26
C GLU A 60 -4.46 -5.21 0.29
N ALA A 61 -4.58 -3.98 0.80
CA ALA A 61 -4.60 -2.78 -0.03
C ALA A 61 -3.34 -2.66 -0.89
N ALA A 62 -2.16 -2.94 -0.30
CA ALA A 62 -0.89 -2.84 -1.00
C ALA A 62 -0.81 -3.87 -2.14
N ARG A 63 -1.31 -5.10 -1.90
CA ARG A 63 -1.42 -6.14 -2.92
C ARG A 63 -2.33 -5.71 -4.08
N ARG A 64 -3.52 -5.17 -3.79
CA ARG A 64 -4.47 -4.71 -4.82
C ARG A 64 -3.90 -3.60 -5.71
N VAL A 65 -3.13 -2.68 -5.13
CA VAL A 65 -2.41 -1.65 -5.90
C VAL A 65 -1.38 -2.27 -6.84
N MET A 66 -0.59 -3.24 -6.35
CA MET A 66 0.39 -3.94 -7.20
C MET A 66 -0.27 -4.77 -8.30
N GLU A 67 -1.39 -5.44 -8.01
CA GLU A 67 -2.16 -6.18 -9.02
C GLU A 67 -2.73 -5.27 -10.11
N ARG A 68 -3.13 -4.03 -9.77
CA ARG A 68 -3.58 -3.04 -10.76
C ARG A 68 -2.46 -2.45 -11.61
N GLU A 69 -1.25 -2.31 -11.07
CA GLU A 69 -0.10 -1.79 -11.84
C GLU A 69 0.52 -2.85 -12.74
N ALA A 70 0.34 -4.14 -12.42
CA ALA A 70 0.84 -5.26 -13.23
C ALA A 70 -0.10 -5.68 -14.39
N GLY A 71 -1.34 -5.18 -14.42
CA GLY A 71 -2.36 -5.47 -15.44
C GLY A 71 -2.44 -4.43 -16.56
#